data_AF-A0A529LGY0-F1
#
_entry.id   AF-A0A529LGY0-F1
#
_cell.length_a   1.000
_cell.length_b   1.000
_cell.length_c   1.000
_cell.angle_alpha   90.00
_cell.angle_beta   90.00
_cell.angle_gamma   90.00
#
_symmetry.space_group_name_H-M   'P 1'
#
loop_
_entity.id
_entity.type
_entity.pdbx_description
1 polymer ?
#
loop_
_entity_poly.entity_id
_entity_poly.type
_entity_poly.pdbx_seq_one_letter_code
_entity_poly.pdbx_strand_id
1 'polypeptide(L)'
;PYIPEAVIAIEDRRFYSHFGIDPIGLSRAMVTNVLGGRFSQGGSTLTQQLAKNLFLTPDRTLERKVQEVLLALWLEHKHTKDQILEMYLNRVYFGSGAYGVEAASRRYFGKSARDVTLSEAALLAGLLKAPSRLSPARDPKAAEERSQLVLAAMRDEGKISAKEMTSAMSAPATRAPSYWTGSENYVADTIMEELPDLIGDVRGDIVIDSTVDLNLQKLAEQSIRRLIDESGKKLNVTQGALVSIDDSGAVRAMVGGYDYSTSQFDRASEARRQPGSAFKPFVYMAALEAGRTPDSIRNDAPIKIGNWTPDNYGGKYFGKVTLATALAKSLNSVAAQLTMEVGPNAVVEAAHRMGIQSDLIANTS
;
A
#
# COMPACT_ATOMS: atom_id res chain seq x y z
N PRO A 1 3.39 -10.15 -30.10
CA PRO A 1 3.22 -9.90 -28.65
C PRO A 1 1.94 -10.58 -28.18
N TYR A 2 1.98 -11.42 -27.15
CA TYR A 2 0.85 -12.31 -26.83
C TYR A 2 -0.30 -11.63 -26.07
N ILE A 3 -0.06 -10.50 -25.38
CA ILE A 3 -1.09 -9.86 -24.54
C ILE A 3 -2.32 -9.40 -25.34
N PRO A 4 -2.19 -8.64 -26.45
CA PRO A 4 -3.36 -8.19 -27.20
C PRO A 4 -4.20 -9.36 -27.71
N GLU A 5 -3.55 -10.41 -28.21
CA GLU A 5 -4.23 -11.63 -28.69
C GLU A 5 -4.92 -12.40 -27.57
N ALA A 6 -4.28 -12.50 -26.40
CA ALA A 6 -4.86 -13.14 -25.22
C ALA A 6 -6.11 -12.41 -24.73
N VAL A 7 -6.06 -11.08 -24.67
CA VAL A 7 -7.18 -10.22 -24.26
C VAL A 7 -8.33 -10.34 -25.26
N ILE A 8 -8.07 -10.24 -26.56
CA ILE A 8 -9.10 -10.40 -27.60
C ILE A 8 -9.74 -11.79 -27.51
N ALA A 9 -8.94 -12.86 -27.39
CA ALA A 9 -9.45 -14.22 -27.38
C ALA A 9 -10.41 -14.51 -26.21
N ILE A 10 -10.17 -13.91 -25.03
CA ILE A 10 -10.98 -14.16 -23.84
C ILE A 10 -12.12 -13.14 -23.62
N GLU A 11 -11.88 -11.85 -23.91
CA GLU A 11 -12.85 -10.78 -23.66
C GLU A 11 -13.76 -10.50 -24.86
N ASP A 12 -13.23 -10.52 -26.10
CA ASP A 12 -13.97 -10.08 -27.28
C ASP A 12 -13.44 -10.73 -28.57
N ARG A 13 -13.79 -12.01 -28.80
CA ARG A 13 -13.28 -12.85 -29.89
C ARG A 13 -13.44 -12.25 -31.29
N ARG A 14 -14.46 -11.40 -31.47
CA ARG A 14 -14.80 -10.80 -32.76
C ARG A 14 -14.53 -9.32 -32.79
N PHE A 15 -13.63 -8.85 -31.94
CA PHE A 15 -13.27 -7.45 -31.81
C PHE A 15 -13.09 -6.74 -33.14
N TYR A 16 -12.39 -7.35 -34.12
CA TYR A 16 -12.17 -6.73 -35.44
C TYR A 16 -13.35 -6.85 -36.42
N SER A 17 -14.38 -7.65 -36.11
CA SER A 17 -15.49 -7.95 -37.02
C SER A 17 -16.80 -7.25 -36.68
N HIS A 18 -16.88 -6.62 -35.50
CA HIS A 18 -18.06 -5.85 -35.08
C HIS A 18 -17.75 -4.37 -34.95
N PHE A 19 -18.77 -3.54 -34.80
CA PHE A 19 -18.63 -2.08 -34.65
C PHE A 19 -19.34 -1.60 -33.38
N GLY A 20 -18.54 -1.25 -32.37
CA GLY A 20 -18.95 -0.74 -31.05
C GLY A 20 -19.60 -1.80 -30.16
N ILE A 21 -20.64 -2.45 -30.65
CA ILE A 21 -21.37 -3.54 -29.99
C ILE A 21 -21.25 -4.82 -30.80
N ASP A 22 -21.38 -5.97 -30.12
CA ASP A 22 -21.39 -7.26 -30.79
C ASP A 22 -22.73 -8.01 -30.65
N PRO A 23 -23.70 -7.80 -31.57
CA PRO A 23 -25.02 -8.43 -31.47
C PRO A 23 -24.98 -9.96 -31.47
N ILE A 24 -24.12 -10.58 -32.28
CA ILE A 24 -24.03 -12.06 -32.32
C ILE A 24 -23.16 -12.64 -31.19
N GLY A 25 -22.30 -11.83 -30.56
CA GLY A 25 -21.59 -12.20 -29.35
C GLY A 25 -22.53 -12.15 -28.15
N LEU A 26 -23.35 -11.09 -28.08
CA LEU A 26 -24.38 -10.90 -27.08
C LEU A 26 -25.43 -12.02 -27.13
N SER A 27 -25.95 -12.34 -28.32
CA SER A 27 -26.94 -13.42 -28.46
C SER A 27 -26.37 -14.79 -28.08
N ARG A 28 -25.12 -15.07 -28.49
CA ARG A 28 -24.40 -16.29 -28.08
C ARG A 28 -24.23 -16.37 -26.56
N ALA A 29 -23.79 -15.28 -25.93
CA ALA A 29 -23.61 -15.21 -24.48
C ALA A 29 -24.93 -15.40 -23.72
N MET A 30 -26.04 -14.87 -24.26
CA MET A 30 -27.37 -15.06 -23.67
C MET A 30 -27.81 -16.52 -23.73
N VAL A 31 -27.64 -17.18 -24.88
CA VAL A 31 -27.96 -18.61 -25.07
C VAL A 31 -27.12 -19.50 -24.16
N THR A 32 -25.80 -19.26 -24.08
CA THR A 32 -24.92 -20.07 -23.22
C THR A 32 -25.20 -19.86 -21.73
N ASN A 33 -25.55 -18.65 -21.30
CA ASN A 33 -25.90 -18.38 -19.91
C ASN A 33 -27.25 -19.02 -19.52
N VAL A 34 -28.23 -19.06 -20.43
CA VAL A 34 -29.55 -19.70 -20.18
C VAL A 34 -29.44 -21.22 -20.16
N LEU A 35 -28.68 -21.82 -21.09
CA LEU A 35 -28.51 -23.29 -21.16
C LEU A 35 -27.52 -23.83 -20.12
N GLY A 36 -26.51 -23.05 -19.73
CA GLY A 36 -25.41 -23.50 -18.87
C GLY A 36 -25.60 -23.28 -17.37
N GLY A 37 -26.69 -22.65 -16.93
CA GLY A 37 -27.03 -22.43 -15.51
C GLY A 37 -26.04 -21.57 -14.70
N ARG A 38 -24.96 -21.08 -15.31
CA ARG A 38 -23.94 -20.23 -14.69
C ARG A 38 -23.71 -18.99 -15.56
N PHE A 39 -23.93 -17.81 -15.00
CA PHE A 39 -23.60 -16.51 -15.58
C PHE A 39 -22.07 -16.36 -15.72
N SER A 40 -21.47 -16.94 -16.78
CA SER A 40 -20.01 -17.05 -16.89
C SER A 40 -19.40 -16.16 -17.98
N GLN A 41 -20.15 -15.87 -19.06
CA GLN A 41 -19.69 -15.01 -20.16
C GLN A 41 -20.36 -13.63 -20.11
N GLY A 42 -19.53 -12.59 -20.10
CA GLY A 42 -19.97 -11.20 -20.24
C GLY A 42 -20.20 -10.88 -21.72
N GLY A 43 -21.35 -10.31 -22.06
CA GLY A 43 -21.70 -9.94 -23.44
C GLY A 43 -21.26 -8.54 -23.86
N SER A 44 -20.27 -7.94 -23.18
CA SER A 44 -19.81 -6.56 -23.49
C SER A 44 -18.50 -6.58 -24.29
N THR A 45 -18.39 -5.73 -25.29
CA THR A 45 -17.21 -5.60 -26.16
C THR A 45 -16.06 -4.88 -25.47
N LEU A 46 -14.83 -4.99 -25.99
CA LEU A 46 -13.70 -4.23 -25.46
C LEU A 46 -13.93 -2.73 -25.52
N THR A 47 -14.54 -2.23 -26.59
CA THR A 47 -14.87 -0.80 -26.74
C THR A 47 -15.90 -0.33 -25.71
N GLN A 48 -16.90 -1.15 -25.41
CA GLN A 48 -17.86 -0.88 -24.33
C GLN A 48 -17.16 -0.83 -22.97
N GLN A 49 -16.25 -1.78 -22.70
CA GLN A 49 -15.46 -1.76 -21.47
C GLN A 49 -14.56 -0.52 -21.38
N LEU A 50 -13.95 -0.09 -22.49
CA LEU A 50 -13.16 1.14 -22.57
C LEU A 50 -14.01 2.38 -22.28
N ALA A 51 -15.17 2.52 -22.94
CA ALA A 51 -16.09 3.63 -22.74
C ALA A 51 -16.54 3.74 -21.27
N LYS A 52 -16.87 2.59 -20.66
CA LYS A 52 -17.21 2.50 -19.23
C LYS A 52 -16.07 3.01 -18.35
N ASN A 53 -14.84 2.61 -18.63
CA ASN A 53 -13.68 2.95 -17.80
C ASN A 53 -13.19 4.40 -18.00
N LEU A 54 -13.47 5.01 -19.15
CA LEU A 54 -13.03 6.38 -19.46
C LEU A 54 -14.03 7.46 -19.04
N PHE A 55 -15.33 7.21 -19.21
CA PHE A 55 -16.33 8.29 -19.19
C PHE A 55 -17.46 8.11 -18.18
N LEU A 56 -17.66 6.90 -17.63
CA LEU A 56 -18.86 6.59 -16.87
C LEU A 56 -18.55 6.24 -15.41
N THR A 57 -19.46 6.62 -14.52
CA THR A 57 -19.42 6.22 -13.11
C THR A 57 -19.79 4.74 -12.93
N PRO A 58 -19.43 4.10 -11.81
CA PRO A 58 -19.64 2.66 -11.59
C PRO A 58 -21.09 2.19 -11.41
N ASP A 59 -22.09 3.06 -11.57
CA ASP A 59 -23.50 2.77 -11.27
C ASP A 59 -24.04 1.58 -12.09
N ARG A 60 -25.13 0.93 -11.66
CA ARG A 60 -25.70 -0.22 -12.40
C ARG A 60 -27.10 0.07 -12.94
N THR A 61 -27.23 1.16 -13.70
CA THR A 61 -28.49 1.57 -14.32
C THR A 61 -28.57 1.19 -15.81
N LEU A 62 -29.79 0.97 -16.31
CA LEU A 62 -30.04 0.76 -17.74
C LEU A 62 -29.65 1.98 -18.57
N GLU A 63 -29.89 3.18 -18.05
CA GLU A 63 -29.49 4.46 -18.66
C GLU A 63 -27.98 4.49 -18.91
N ARG A 64 -27.16 4.15 -17.90
CA ARG A 64 -25.71 4.07 -18.08
C ARG A 64 -25.32 3.05 -19.15
N LYS A 65 -26.03 1.91 -19.22
CA LYS A 65 -25.72 0.89 -20.24
C LYS A 65 -26.02 1.40 -21.66
N VAL A 66 -27.06 2.21 -21.84
CA VAL A 66 -27.34 2.88 -23.12
C VAL A 66 -26.24 3.89 -23.45
N GLN A 67 -25.79 4.70 -22.48
CA GLN A 67 -24.67 5.63 -22.66
C GLN A 67 -23.38 4.90 -23.06
N GLU A 68 -23.09 3.74 -22.44
CA GLU A 68 -21.93 2.90 -22.76
C GLU A 68 -21.96 2.43 -24.23
N VAL A 69 -23.14 2.05 -24.75
CA VAL A 69 -23.32 1.67 -26.16
C VAL A 69 -23.07 2.87 -27.09
N LEU A 70 -23.66 4.03 -26.80
CA LEU A 70 -23.52 5.22 -27.62
C LEU A 70 -22.06 5.71 -27.66
N LEU A 71 -21.38 5.72 -26.51
CA LEU A 71 -19.96 6.07 -26.40
C LEU A 71 -19.07 5.05 -27.10
N ALA A 72 -19.39 3.76 -27.04
CA ALA A 72 -18.64 2.75 -27.77
C ALA A 72 -18.74 2.96 -29.29
N LEU A 73 -19.94 3.20 -29.82
CA LEU A 73 -20.14 3.52 -31.24
C LEU A 73 -19.39 4.79 -31.65
N TRP A 74 -19.41 5.82 -30.80
CA TRP A 74 -18.68 7.06 -31.02
C TRP A 74 -17.16 6.85 -31.03
N LEU A 75 -16.62 6.06 -30.09
CA LEU A 75 -15.19 5.73 -30.03
C LEU A 75 -14.73 5.02 -31.29
N GLU A 76 -15.48 4.04 -31.79
CA GLU A 76 -15.12 3.31 -33.02
C GLU A 76 -15.31 4.13 -34.30
N HIS A 77 -16.17 5.14 -34.26
CA HIS A 77 -16.26 6.09 -35.38
C HIS A 77 -15.02 6.98 -35.46
N LYS A 78 -14.41 7.31 -34.31
CA LYS A 78 -13.30 8.26 -34.22
C LYS A 78 -11.92 7.59 -34.22
N HIS A 79 -11.83 6.35 -33.77
CA HIS A 79 -10.58 5.63 -33.56
C HIS A 79 -10.61 4.27 -34.24
N THR A 80 -9.44 3.83 -34.74
CA THR A 80 -9.30 2.49 -35.31
C THR A 80 -9.36 1.42 -34.21
N LYS A 81 -9.64 0.16 -34.59
CA LYS A 81 -9.63 -0.98 -33.66
C LYS A 81 -8.30 -1.10 -32.91
N ASP A 82 -7.18 -0.87 -33.59
CA ASP A 82 -5.84 -0.92 -32.97
C ASP A 82 -5.67 0.18 -31.93
N GLN A 83 -6.09 1.41 -32.22
CA GLN A 83 -6.05 2.53 -31.27
C GLN A 83 -6.95 2.28 -30.06
N ILE A 84 -8.13 1.69 -30.26
CA ILE A 84 -9.04 1.32 -29.17
C ILE A 84 -8.39 0.26 -28.28
N LEU A 85 -7.79 -0.76 -28.88
CA LEU A 85 -7.11 -1.80 -28.13
C LEU A 85 -5.93 -1.25 -27.36
N GLU A 86 -5.14 -0.35 -27.95
CA GLU A 86 -4.04 0.34 -27.28
C GLU A 86 -4.54 1.15 -26.08
N MET A 87 -5.55 2.00 -26.27
CA MET A 87 -6.16 2.78 -25.17
C MET A 87 -6.70 1.87 -24.06
N TYR A 88 -7.34 0.76 -24.43
CA TYR A 88 -7.83 -0.23 -23.47
C TYR A 88 -6.70 -0.86 -22.67
N LEU A 89 -5.67 -1.37 -23.34
CA LEU A 89 -4.55 -2.04 -22.68
C LEU A 89 -3.72 -1.09 -21.82
N ASN A 90 -3.70 0.22 -22.13
CA ASN A 90 -3.01 1.22 -21.31
C ASN A 90 -3.83 1.71 -20.11
N ARG A 91 -5.16 1.52 -20.11
CA ARG A 91 -6.03 2.08 -19.07
C ARG A 91 -6.65 1.05 -18.14
N VAL A 92 -6.80 -0.20 -18.58
CA VAL A 92 -7.51 -1.21 -17.80
C VAL A 92 -6.77 -1.57 -16.51
N TYR A 93 -7.53 -1.81 -15.43
CA TYR A 93 -6.98 -2.15 -14.12
C TYR A 93 -6.69 -3.65 -14.01
N PHE A 94 -5.44 -4.00 -13.68
CA PHE A 94 -4.97 -5.37 -13.52
C PHE A 94 -4.87 -5.84 -12.06
N GLY A 95 -5.23 -4.99 -11.10
CA GLY A 95 -5.12 -5.31 -9.68
C GLY A 95 -3.81 -4.81 -9.09
N SER A 96 -3.71 -4.82 -7.76
CA SER A 96 -2.50 -4.43 -7.02
C SER A 96 -1.95 -3.04 -7.40
N GLY A 97 -2.85 -2.09 -7.71
CA GLY A 97 -2.50 -0.72 -8.12
C GLY A 97 -2.02 -0.58 -9.58
N ALA A 98 -1.95 -1.67 -10.34
CA ALA A 98 -1.46 -1.63 -11.72
C ALA A 98 -2.57 -1.25 -12.71
N TYR A 99 -2.45 -0.07 -13.31
CA TYR A 99 -3.25 0.38 -14.45
C TYR A 99 -2.41 0.26 -15.73
N GLY A 100 -2.94 -0.46 -16.70
CA GLY A 100 -2.27 -0.72 -17.97
C GLY A 100 -1.31 -1.91 -17.95
N VAL A 101 -1.08 -2.48 -19.13
CA VAL A 101 -0.33 -3.73 -19.32
C VAL A 101 1.15 -3.63 -18.95
N GLU A 102 1.79 -2.49 -19.21
CA GLU A 102 3.22 -2.29 -18.88
C GLU A 102 3.42 -2.24 -17.36
N ALA A 103 2.59 -1.47 -16.66
CA ALA A 103 2.62 -1.41 -15.20
C ALA A 103 2.32 -2.79 -14.59
N ALA A 104 1.33 -3.50 -15.14
CA ALA A 104 0.98 -4.86 -14.68
C ALA A 104 2.13 -5.85 -14.91
N SER A 105 2.75 -5.84 -16.09
CA SER A 105 3.88 -6.71 -16.40
C SER A 105 5.05 -6.48 -15.44
N ARG A 106 5.40 -5.23 -15.16
CA ARG A 106 6.43 -4.88 -14.17
C ARG A 106 6.03 -5.33 -12.76
N ARG A 107 4.77 -5.11 -12.39
CA ARG A 107 4.23 -5.41 -11.06
C ARG A 107 4.21 -6.90 -10.74
N TYR A 108 3.85 -7.74 -11.72
CA TYR A 108 3.70 -9.18 -11.55
C TYR A 108 4.97 -9.96 -11.95
N PHE A 109 5.74 -9.50 -12.92
CA PHE A 109 6.86 -10.27 -13.49
C PHE A 109 8.20 -9.55 -13.49
N GLY A 110 8.24 -8.27 -13.10
CA GLY A 110 9.49 -7.50 -13.06
C GLY A 110 10.11 -7.22 -14.44
N LYS A 111 9.33 -7.26 -15.52
CA LYS A 111 9.81 -7.06 -16.91
C LYS A 111 8.81 -6.29 -17.77
N SER A 112 9.27 -5.83 -18.93
CA SER A 112 8.42 -5.11 -19.88
C SER A 112 7.31 -6.01 -20.43
N ALA A 113 6.16 -5.41 -20.74
CA ALA A 113 5.05 -6.08 -21.43
C ALA A 113 5.45 -6.64 -22.80
N ARG A 114 6.58 -6.20 -23.38
CA ARG A 114 7.13 -6.74 -24.63
C ARG A 114 7.77 -8.11 -24.46
N ASP A 115 8.25 -8.42 -23.26
CA ASP A 115 9.05 -9.62 -22.94
C ASP A 115 8.25 -10.68 -22.17
N VAL A 116 6.93 -10.52 -22.10
CA VAL A 116 6.07 -11.49 -21.41
C VAL A 116 5.93 -12.77 -22.24
N THR A 117 5.95 -13.89 -21.53
CA THR A 117 5.70 -15.21 -22.12
C THR A 117 4.21 -15.41 -22.41
N LEU A 118 3.88 -16.45 -23.15
CA LEU A 118 2.48 -16.82 -23.40
C LEU A 118 1.70 -17.12 -22.11
N SER A 119 2.31 -17.79 -21.12
CA SER A 119 1.65 -18.11 -19.85
C SER A 119 1.41 -16.85 -18.99
N GLU A 120 2.33 -15.89 -19.03
CA GLU A 120 2.21 -14.59 -18.36
C GLU A 120 1.16 -13.69 -19.03
N ALA A 121 1.13 -13.65 -20.37
CA ALA A 121 0.11 -12.93 -21.13
C ALA A 121 -1.30 -13.49 -20.84
N ALA A 122 -1.43 -14.81 -20.80
CA ALA A 122 -2.67 -15.48 -20.43
C ALA A 122 -3.10 -15.18 -18.99
N LEU A 123 -2.14 -15.10 -18.05
CA LEU A 123 -2.41 -14.69 -16.68
C LEU A 123 -2.95 -13.26 -16.64
N LEU A 124 -2.25 -12.29 -17.25
CA LEU A 124 -2.67 -10.88 -17.27
C LEU A 124 -4.06 -10.69 -17.89
N ALA A 125 -4.32 -11.29 -19.04
CA ALA A 125 -5.64 -11.26 -19.68
C ALA A 125 -6.71 -11.90 -18.79
N GLY A 126 -6.36 -12.95 -18.04
CA GLY A 126 -7.24 -13.60 -17.08
C GLY A 126 -7.68 -12.70 -15.92
N LEU A 127 -6.78 -11.80 -15.46
CA LEU A 127 -7.04 -10.89 -14.35
C LEU A 127 -8.17 -9.90 -14.64
N LEU A 128 -8.35 -9.48 -15.90
CA LEU A 128 -9.32 -8.45 -16.32
C LEU A 128 -10.75 -8.71 -15.80
N LYS A 129 -11.17 -9.98 -15.72
CA LYS A 129 -12.50 -10.36 -15.23
C LYS A 129 -12.75 -10.00 -13.77
N ALA A 130 -11.74 -10.14 -12.92
CA ALA A 130 -11.84 -9.85 -11.49
C ALA A 130 -10.44 -9.62 -10.88
N PRO A 131 -9.82 -8.45 -11.13
CA PRO A 131 -8.39 -8.25 -10.90
C PRO A 131 -7.95 -8.49 -9.45
N SER A 132 -8.71 -7.97 -8.48
CA SER A 132 -8.40 -8.12 -7.05
C SER A 132 -8.70 -9.52 -6.50
N ARG A 133 -9.59 -10.30 -7.13
CA ARG A 133 -9.97 -11.65 -6.67
C ARG A 133 -9.07 -12.72 -7.30
N LEU A 134 -8.70 -12.52 -8.56
CA LEU A 134 -7.89 -13.44 -9.34
C LEU A 134 -6.40 -13.10 -9.27
N SER A 135 -6.01 -12.12 -8.45
CA SER A 135 -4.60 -11.77 -8.26
C SER A 135 -3.81 -13.00 -7.78
N PRO A 136 -2.67 -13.34 -8.41
CA PRO A 136 -1.84 -14.49 -8.02
C PRO A 136 -1.32 -14.36 -6.58
N ALA A 137 -1.17 -13.13 -6.08
CA ALA A 137 -0.76 -12.88 -4.70
C ALA A 137 -1.82 -13.27 -3.67
N ARG A 138 -3.10 -13.29 -4.06
CA ARG A 138 -4.24 -13.61 -3.19
C ARG A 138 -4.69 -15.06 -3.37
N ASP A 139 -4.88 -15.49 -4.61
CA ASP A 139 -5.35 -16.84 -4.95
C ASP A 139 -4.60 -17.36 -6.19
N PRO A 140 -3.41 -17.95 -5.98
CA PRO A 140 -2.59 -18.47 -7.07
C PRO A 140 -3.33 -19.52 -7.91
N LYS A 141 -4.18 -20.33 -7.28
CA LYS A 141 -4.91 -21.42 -7.94
C LYS A 141 -6.01 -20.88 -8.85
N ALA A 142 -6.81 -19.94 -8.36
CA ALA A 142 -7.84 -19.31 -9.18
C ALA A 142 -7.24 -18.51 -10.34
N ALA A 143 -6.08 -17.87 -10.12
CA ALA A 143 -5.33 -17.19 -11.16
C ALA A 143 -4.85 -18.18 -12.26
N GLU A 144 -4.35 -19.35 -11.85
CA GLU A 144 -3.93 -20.41 -12.77
C GLU A 144 -5.08 -20.96 -13.61
N GLU A 145 -6.17 -21.35 -12.95
CA GLU A 145 -7.37 -21.89 -13.60
C GLU A 145 -7.90 -20.89 -14.63
N ARG A 146 -7.91 -19.59 -14.29
CA ARG A 146 -8.32 -18.55 -15.22
C ARG A 146 -7.35 -18.39 -16.39
N SER A 147 -6.04 -18.44 -16.16
CA SER A 147 -5.03 -18.37 -17.22
C SER A 147 -5.17 -19.53 -18.21
N GLN A 148 -5.45 -20.74 -17.72
CA GLN A 148 -5.70 -21.91 -18.57
C GLN A 148 -6.93 -21.72 -19.47
N LEU A 149 -7.99 -21.06 -18.98
CA LEU A 149 -9.15 -20.71 -19.82
C LEU A 149 -8.78 -19.72 -20.94
N VAL A 150 -7.87 -18.78 -20.67
CA VAL A 150 -7.36 -17.86 -21.69
C VAL A 150 -6.57 -18.62 -22.75
N LEU A 151 -5.65 -19.51 -22.34
CA LEU A 151 -4.89 -20.34 -23.27
C LEU A 151 -5.81 -21.21 -24.15
N ALA A 152 -6.83 -21.81 -23.57
CA ALA A 152 -7.84 -22.57 -24.31
C ALA A 152 -8.57 -21.69 -25.34
N ALA A 153 -8.98 -20.49 -24.94
CA ALA A 153 -9.61 -19.53 -25.85
C ALA A 153 -8.67 -19.10 -26.99
N MET A 154 -7.40 -18.83 -26.71
CA MET A 154 -6.40 -18.49 -27.74
C MET A 154 -6.20 -19.63 -28.73
N ARG A 155 -6.19 -20.89 -28.26
CA ARG A 155 -6.09 -22.05 -29.13
C ARG A 155 -7.33 -22.20 -30.01
N ASP A 156 -8.52 -22.04 -29.44
CA ASP A 156 -9.79 -22.17 -30.17
C ASP A 156 -9.92 -21.11 -31.28
N GLU A 157 -9.34 -19.92 -31.07
CA GLU A 157 -9.25 -18.84 -32.07
C GLU A 157 -8.03 -18.98 -33.01
N GLY A 158 -7.29 -20.09 -32.93
CA GLY A 158 -6.14 -20.39 -33.79
C GLY A 158 -4.92 -19.49 -33.56
N LYS A 159 -4.83 -18.80 -32.41
CA LYS A 159 -3.72 -17.89 -32.06
C LYS A 159 -2.49 -18.62 -31.55
N ILE A 160 -2.67 -19.83 -31.01
CA ILE A 160 -1.57 -20.67 -30.54
C ILE A 160 -1.77 -22.13 -30.98
N SER A 161 -0.66 -22.82 -31.17
CA SER A 161 -0.63 -24.26 -31.46
C SER A 161 -0.87 -25.10 -30.20
N ALA A 162 -1.23 -26.38 -30.38
CA ALA A 162 -1.34 -27.34 -29.28
C ALA A 162 -0.02 -27.48 -28.51
N LYS A 163 1.12 -27.41 -29.22
CA LYS A 163 2.46 -27.48 -28.61
C LYS A 163 2.72 -26.27 -27.71
N GLU A 164 2.43 -25.06 -28.18
CA GLU A 164 2.57 -23.83 -27.37
C GLU A 164 1.66 -23.83 -26.15
N MET A 165 0.42 -24.32 -26.29
CA MET A 165 -0.49 -24.50 -25.16
C MET A 165 0.10 -25.47 -24.12
N THR A 166 0.59 -26.63 -24.52
CA THR A 166 1.21 -27.60 -23.60
C THR A 166 2.44 -27.01 -22.91
N SER A 167 3.31 -26.31 -23.66
CA SER A 167 4.47 -25.63 -23.07
C SER A 167 4.05 -24.56 -22.06
N ALA A 168 3.07 -23.71 -22.38
CA ALA A 168 2.57 -22.70 -21.45
C ALA A 168 1.93 -23.30 -20.19
N MET A 169 1.24 -24.43 -20.31
CA MET A 169 0.65 -25.13 -19.16
C MET A 169 1.70 -25.81 -18.25
N SER A 170 2.84 -26.22 -18.79
CA SER A 170 3.93 -26.81 -18.00
C SER A 170 4.74 -25.79 -17.16
N ALA A 171 4.59 -24.50 -17.43
CA ALA A 171 5.28 -23.41 -16.75
C ALA A 171 4.32 -22.27 -16.38
N PRO A 172 3.43 -22.48 -15.39
CA PRO A 172 2.46 -21.48 -14.97
C PRO A 172 3.14 -20.26 -14.35
N ALA A 173 2.70 -19.07 -14.76
CA ALA A 173 3.21 -17.78 -14.29
C ALA A 173 2.72 -17.37 -12.88
N THR A 174 2.24 -18.33 -12.07
CA THR A 174 1.53 -18.09 -10.80
C THR A 174 2.47 -17.73 -9.65
N ARG A 175 3.78 -17.90 -9.82
CA ARG A 175 4.81 -17.38 -8.90
C ARG A 175 5.28 -16.00 -9.34
N ALA A 176 4.36 -15.04 -9.43
CA ALA A 176 4.72 -13.63 -9.49
C ALA A 176 5.36 -13.26 -8.14
N PRO A 177 6.67 -12.95 -8.05
CA PRO A 177 7.21 -12.40 -6.82
C PRO A 177 6.46 -11.09 -6.56
N SER A 178 5.71 -11.01 -5.45
CA SER A 178 5.09 -9.75 -5.07
C SER A 178 6.21 -8.76 -4.79
N TYR A 179 6.45 -7.83 -5.71
CA TYR A 179 7.51 -6.83 -5.56
C TYR A 179 7.23 -5.87 -4.40
N TRP A 180 5.95 -5.70 -4.04
CA TRP A 180 5.51 -4.87 -2.93
C TRP A 180 4.85 -5.75 -1.86
N THR A 181 5.36 -5.68 -0.63
CA THR A 181 4.94 -6.53 0.49
C THR A 181 3.80 -5.89 1.31
N GLY A 182 3.44 -4.65 0.97
CA GLY A 182 2.26 -3.93 1.43
C GLY A 182 2.60 -2.74 2.32
N SER A 183 3.76 -2.76 2.99
CA SER A 183 4.17 -1.67 3.89
C SER A 183 4.46 -0.36 3.16
N GLU A 184 4.81 -0.44 1.89
CA GLU A 184 5.10 0.73 1.06
C GLU A 184 3.85 1.56 0.78
N ASN A 185 2.66 0.97 0.96
CA ASN A 185 1.40 1.70 0.88
C ASN A 185 1.20 2.64 2.07
N TYR A 186 1.78 2.39 3.26
CA TYR A 186 1.73 3.37 4.35
C TYR A 186 2.42 4.67 3.92
N VAL A 187 3.60 4.54 3.30
CA VAL A 187 4.32 5.69 2.73
C VAL A 187 3.51 6.36 1.63
N ALA A 188 2.95 5.58 0.71
CA ALA A 188 2.16 6.12 -0.39
C ALA A 188 0.92 6.88 0.11
N ASP A 189 0.22 6.36 1.12
CA ASP A 189 -0.94 7.00 1.71
C ASP A 189 -0.55 8.35 2.35
N THR A 190 0.52 8.39 3.16
CA THR A 190 1.02 9.64 3.75
C THR A 190 1.44 10.65 2.68
N ILE A 191 2.15 10.23 1.63
CA ILE A 191 2.50 11.10 0.51
C ILE A 191 1.24 11.68 -0.13
N MET A 192 0.23 10.85 -0.36
CA MET A 192 -1.02 11.28 -0.99
C MET A 192 -1.87 12.20 -0.10
N GLU A 193 -1.73 12.11 1.23
CA GLU A 193 -2.33 13.04 2.18
C GLU A 193 -1.64 14.40 2.18
N GLU A 194 -0.30 14.43 2.06
CA GLU A 194 0.48 15.68 2.04
C GLU A 194 0.45 16.39 0.67
N LEU A 195 0.24 15.63 -0.41
CA LEU A 195 0.37 16.12 -1.77
C LEU A 195 -0.53 17.34 -2.11
N PRO A 196 -1.83 17.37 -1.72
CA PRO A 196 -2.68 18.53 -1.98
C PRO A 196 -2.17 19.82 -1.34
N ASP A 197 -1.53 19.73 -0.17
CA ASP A 197 -0.98 20.90 0.51
C ASP A 197 0.29 21.42 -0.19
N LEU A 198 1.01 20.55 -0.89
CA LEU A 198 2.24 20.91 -1.61
C LEU A 198 1.99 21.45 -3.03
N ILE A 199 1.09 20.82 -3.79
CA ILE A 199 0.90 21.13 -5.22
C ILE A 199 -0.54 21.46 -5.62
N GLY A 200 -1.51 21.36 -4.69
CA GLY A 200 -2.93 21.48 -4.98
C GLY A 200 -3.54 20.26 -5.67
N ASP A 201 -4.67 20.44 -6.35
CA ASP A 201 -5.37 19.35 -7.05
C ASP A 201 -4.51 18.74 -8.16
N VAL A 202 -4.31 17.42 -8.11
CA VAL A 202 -3.63 16.65 -9.15
C VAL A 202 -4.55 16.52 -10.37
N ARG A 203 -4.26 17.27 -11.45
CA ARG A 203 -5.07 17.30 -12.69
C ARG A 203 -4.49 16.50 -13.86
N GLY A 204 -3.39 15.79 -13.65
CA GLY A 204 -2.72 14.97 -14.65
C GLY A 204 -1.77 13.98 -14.01
N ASP A 205 -1.09 13.20 -14.85
CA ASP A 205 -0.11 12.22 -14.37
C ASP A 205 1.11 12.95 -13.78
N ILE A 206 1.52 12.55 -12.59
CA ILE A 206 2.69 13.09 -11.90
C ILE A 206 3.60 11.95 -11.47
N VAL A 207 4.90 12.24 -11.47
CA VAL A 207 5.93 11.33 -10.94
C VAL A 207 6.37 11.89 -9.60
N ILE A 208 6.31 11.06 -8.56
CA ILE A 208 6.71 11.43 -7.21
C ILE A 208 8.01 10.70 -6.88
N ASP A 209 9.08 11.46 -6.72
CA ASP A 209 10.33 10.96 -6.17
C ASP A 209 10.33 11.21 -4.66
N SER A 210 10.29 10.14 -3.87
CA SER A 210 10.28 10.22 -2.41
C SER A 210 11.65 9.91 -1.80
N THR A 211 11.81 10.18 -0.51
CA THR A 211 13.06 9.91 0.23
C THR A 211 13.20 8.46 0.70
N VAL A 212 12.17 7.64 0.49
CA VAL A 212 12.10 6.27 1.00
C VAL A 212 13.07 5.36 0.28
N ASP A 213 13.87 4.62 1.07
CA ASP A 213 14.75 3.59 0.58
C ASP A 213 14.01 2.25 0.65
N LEU A 214 13.74 1.64 -0.51
CA LEU A 214 12.99 0.39 -0.59
C LEU A 214 13.69 -0.79 0.11
N ASN A 215 15.02 -0.78 0.22
CA ASN A 215 15.74 -1.80 0.98
C ASN A 215 15.50 -1.62 2.48
N LEU A 216 15.61 -0.39 2.98
CA LEU A 216 15.31 -0.08 4.38
C LEU A 216 13.85 -0.34 4.73
N GLN A 217 12.93 0.01 3.83
CA GLN A 217 11.51 -0.24 3.98
C GLN A 217 11.21 -1.74 4.15
N LYS A 218 11.82 -2.58 3.30
CA LYS A 218 11.69 -4.04 3.40
C LYS A 218 12.28 -4.59 4.70
N LEU A 219 13.44 -4.09 5.13
CA LEU A 219 14.06 -4.50 6.39
C LEU A 219 13.22 -4.08 7.61
N ALA A 220 12.62 -2.89 7.56
CA ALA A 220 11.73 -2.39 8.61
C ALA A 220 10.49 -3.27 8.74
N GLU A 221 9.83 -3.59 7.63
CA GLU A 221 8.65 -4.46 7.62
C GLU A 221 8.99 -5.86 8.17
N GLN A 222 10.08 -6.46 7.69
CA GLN A 222 10.53 -7.77 8.16
C GLN A 222 10.84 -7.75 9.66
N SER A 223 11.42 -6.67 10.17
CA SER A 223 11.73 -6.52 11.59
C SER A 223 10.47 -6.48 12.45
N ILE A 224 9.47 -5.68 12.05
CA ILE A 224 8.18 -5.60 12.75
C ILE A 224 7.45 -6.95 12.71
N ARG A 225 7.36 -7.60 11.55
CA ARG A 225 6.71 -8.91 11.41
C ARG A 225 7.39 -9.96 12.26
N ARG A 226 8.72 -10.09 12.17
CA ARG A 226 9.50 -11.05 12.96
C ARG A 226 9.29 -10.86 14.45
N LEU A 227 9.37 -9.62 14.96
CA LEU A 227 9.19 -9.36 16.39
C LEU A 227 7.79 -9.73 16.89
N ILE A 228 6.76 -9.45 16.10
CA ILE A 228 5.38 -9.79 16.43
C ILE A 228 5.14 -11.30 16.33
N ASP A 229 5.70 -11.97 15.33
CA ASP A 229 5.58 -13.42 15.16
C ASP A 229 6.28 -14.17 16.32
N GLU A 230 7.48 -13.72 16.70
CA GLU A 230 8.28 -14.35 17.75
C GLU A 230 7.74 -14.07 19.17
N SER A 231 7.34 -12.83 19.44
CA SER A 231 7.05 -12.37 20.81
C SER A 231 5.63 -11.88 21.04
N GLY A 232 4.85 -11.63 19.98
CA GLY A 232 3.54 -11.01 20.06
C GLY A 232 2.56 -11.77 20.95
N LYS A 233 2.52 -13.11 20.86
CA LYS A 233 1.67 -13.94 21.72
C LYS A 233 2.03 -13.83 23.20
N LYS A 234 3.33 -13.83 23.52
CA LYS A 234 3.84 -13.73 24.90
C LYS A 234 3.57 -12.36 25.52
N LEU A 235 3.67 -11.31 24.72
CA LEU A 235 3.51 -9.93 25.15
C LEU A 235 2.08 -9.40 24.97
N ASN A 236 1.17 -10.21 24.42
CA ASN A 236 -0.17 -9.81 24.00
C ASN A 236 -0.16 -8.58 23.05
N VAL A 237 0.73 -8.62 22.06
CA VAL A 237 0.93 -7.57 21.04
C VAL A 237 0.64 -8.14 19.65
N THR A 238 -0.19 -7.46 18.88
CA THR A 238 -0.60 -7.86 17.52
C THR A 238 -0.18 -6.87 16.44
N GLN A 239 0.41 -5.74 16.83
CA GLN A 239 0.73 -4.61 15.95
C GLN A 239 2.04 -3.95 16.39
N GLY A 240 2.68 -3.25 15.47
CA GLY A 240 3.91 -2.50 15.70
C GLY A 240 4.05 -1.40 14.66
N ALA A 241 4.85 -0.39 14.98
CA ALA A 241 5.14 0.72 14.09
C ALA A 241 6.65 1.01 14.10
N LEU A 242 7.16 1.52 12.98
CA LEU A 242 8.55 1.91 12.83
C LEU A 242 8.64 3.11 11.90
N VAL A 243 9.40 4.13 12.32
CA VAL A 243 9.85 5.24 11.45
C VAL A 243 11.36 5.29 11.52
N SER A 244 12.01 5.34 10.36
CA SER A 244 13.44 5.59 10.23
C SER A 244 13.62 6.95 9.55
N ILE A 245 14.36 7.82 10.20
CA ILE A 245 14.66 9.19 9.75
C ILE A 245 16.18 9.34 9.75
N ASP A 246 16.74 10.02 8.74
CA ASP A 246 18.15 10.38 8.72
C ASP A 246 18.41 11.77 9.32
N ASP A 247 19.67 12.22 9.27
CA ASP A 247 20.11 13.51 9.79
C ASP A 247 19.60 14.73 8.99
N SER A 248 19.12 14.52 7.77
CA SER A 248 18.45 15.56 6.97
C SER A 248 16.97 15.73 7.35
N GLY A 249 16.43 14.85 8.20
CA GLY A 249 15.01 14.77 8.50
C GLY A 249 14.21 13.96 7.48
N ALA A 250 14.87 13.30 6.52
CA ALA A 250 14.21 12.53 5.50
C ALA A 250 13.71 11.19 6.06
N VAL A 251 12.43 10.87 5.82
CA VAL A 251 11.86 9.57 6.15
C VAL A 251 12.42 8.54 5.17
N ARG A 252 13.17 7.56 5.69
CA ARG A 252 13.83 6.50 4.91
C ARG A 252 13.03 5.21 4.89
N ALA A 253 12.27 4.94 5.94
CA ALA A 253 11.34 3.82 6.02
C ALA A 253 10.21 4.15 7.01
N MET A 254 9.01 3.69 6.70
CA MET A 254 7.82 3.87 7.54
C MET A 254 6.90 2.66 7.46
N VAL A 255 6.59 2.08 8.62
CA VAL A 255 5.72 0.91 8.75
C VAL A 255 4.68 1.21 9.81
N GLY A 256 3.41 1.25 9.40
CA GLY A 256 2.27 1.57 10.28
C GLY A 256 1.61 0.37 10.97
N GLY A 257 2.04 -0.85 10.67
CA GLY A 257 1.41 -2.06 11.20
C GLY A 257 2.07 -3.36 10.75
N TYR A 258 1.59 -4.47 11.31
CA TYR A 258 2.07 -5.82 10.99
C TYR A 258 1.85 -6.21 9.52
N ASP A 259 0.65 -5.90 9.01
CA ASP A 259 0.24 -6.20 7.64
C ASP A 259 -0.77 -5.16 7.16
N TYR A 260 -0.34 -4.36 6.18
CA TYR A 260 -1.16 -3.32 5.56
C TYR A 260 -2.45 -3.89 4.93
N SER A 261 -2.39 -5.11 4.36
CA SER A 261 -3.56 -5.70 3.70
C SER A 261 -4.69 -6.04 4.67
N THR A 262 -4.35 -6.22 5.95
CA THR A 262 -5.29 -6.49 7.04
C THR A 262 -5.71 -5.22 7.77
N SER A 263 -4.80 -4.23 7.91
CA SER A 263 -5.07 -2.96 8.59
C SER A 263 -4.31 -1.83 7.91
N GLN A 264 -5.04 -0.87 7.34
CA GLN A 264 -4.46 0.31 6.68
C GLN A 264 -4.22 1.49 7.63
N PHE A 265 -4.67 1.38 8.89
CA PHE A 265 -4.47 2.43 9.90
C PHE A 265 -2.99 2.59 10.24
N ASP A 266 -2.42 3.76 9.95
CA ASP A 266 -0.99 4.02 10.13
C ASP A 266 -0.65 4.37 11.58
N ARG A 267 -0.10 3.41 12.31
CA ARG A 267 0.32 3.63 13.69
C ARG A 267 1.62 4.42 13.83
N ALA A 268 2.36 4.62 12.75
CA ALA A 268 3.59 5.39 12.76
C ALA A 268 3.31 6.90 12.85
N SER A 269 2.24 7.36 12.20
CA SER A 269 1.87 8.78 12.09
C SER A 269 0.59 9.12 12.87
N GLU A 270 -0.44 8.27 12.85
CA GLU A 270 -1.76 8.60 13.39
C GLU A 270 -1.98 8.13 14.84
N ALA A 271 -1.32 7.04 15.26
CA ALA A 271 -1.59 6.43 16.56
C ALA A 271 -0.94 7.19 17.73
N ARG A 272 -1.71 8.07 18.37
CA ARG A 272 -1.29 8.77 19.59
C ARG A 272 -1.15 7.81 20.77
N ARG A 273 0.04 7.77 21.37
CA ARG A 273 0.38 6.96 22.55
C ARG A 273 1.17 7.78 23.56
N GLN A 274 1.07 7.43 24.84
CA GLN A 274 1.91 8.04 25.86
C GLN A 274 3.39 7.65 25.61
N PRO A 275 4.33 8.61 25.49
CA PRO A 275 5.72 8.33 25.17
C PRO A 275 6.51 7.71 26.34
N GLY A 276 5.97 7.80 27.57
CA GLY A 276 6.65 7.34 28.77
C GLY A 276 8.01 8.01 28.96
N SER A 277 9.04 7.22 29.27
CA SER A 277 10.39 7.75 29.50
C SER A 277 11.05 8.38 28.27
N ALA A 278 10.52 8.16 27.05
CA ALA A 278 11.01 8.83 25.86
C ALA A 278 10.78 10.36 25.88
N PHE A 279 9.98 10.87 26.82
CA PHE A 279 9.79 12.31 27.03
C PHE A 279 10.91 12.98 27.85
N LYS A 280 11.71 12.21 28.60
CA LYS A 280 12.77 12.75 29.46
C LYS A 280 13.79 13.64 28.74
N PRO A 281 14.22 13.39 27.49
CA PRO A 281 15.13 14.27 26.79
C PRO A 281 14.72 15.75 26.81
N PHE A 282 13.42 16.08 26.72
CA PHE A 282 12.94 17.47 26.80
C PHE A 282 13.13 18.09 28.19
N VAL A 283 12.97 17.30 29.26
CA VAL A 283 13.25 17.72 30.64
C VAL A 283 14.73 18.04 30.82
N TYR A 284 15.60 17.16 30.31
CA TYR A 284 17.05 17.36 30.41
C TYR A 284 17.51 18.53 29.53
N MET A 285 16.92 18.72 28.35
CA MET A 285 17.18 19.88 27.49
C MET A 285 16.88 21.19 28.23
N ALA A 286 15.70 21.32 28.85
CA ALA A 286 15.34 22.50 29.61
C ALA A 286 16.29 22.74 30.81
N ALA A 287 16.75 21.67 31.47
CA ALA A 287 17.74 21.77 32.54
C ALA A 287 19.11 22.25 32.05
N LEU A 288 19.56 21.76 30.89
CA LEU A 288 20.82 22.21 30.28
C LEU A 288 20.74 23.70 29.89
N GLU A 289 19.61 24.13 29.32
CA GLU A 289 19.36 25.55 28.99
C GLU A 289 19.31 26.45 30.24
N ALA A 290 18.85 25.90 31.38
CA ALA A 290 18.90 26.56 32.68
C ALA A 290 20.30 26.55 33.34
N GLY A 291 21.35 26.15 32.61
CA GLY A 291 22.74 26.20 33.06
C GLY A 291 23.22 24.94 33.79
N ARG A 292 22.45 23.83 33.75
CA ARG A 292 22.96 22.53 34.21
C ARG A 292 23.89 21.92 33.18
N THR A 293 24.74 21.03 33.66
CA THR A 293 25.72 20.31 32.84
C THR A 293 25.55 18.81 33.01
N PRO A 294 26.07 17.99 32.09
CA PRO A 294 26.09 16.53 32.25
C PRO A 294 26.69 16.07 33.60
N ASP A 295 27.62 16.84 34.17
CA ASP A 295 28.30 16.58 35.44
C ASP A 295 27.55 17.09 36.68
N SER A 296 26.46 17.85 36.50
CA SER A 296 25.64 18.33 37.61
C SER A 296 25.11 17.14 38.42
N ILE A 297 25.26 17.22 39.75
CA ILE A 297 24.91 16.11 40.64
C ILE A 297 23.47 16.27 41.15
N ARG A 298 22.69 15.19 41.11
CA ARG A 298 21.40 15.08 41.80
C ARG A 298 21.39 13.84 42.67
N ASN A 299 20.57 13.89 43.73
CA ASN A 299 20.39 12.74 44.61
C ASN A 299 19.16 11.96 44.13
N ASP A 300 19.39 10.79 43.57
CA ASP A 300 18.35 9.82 43.26
C ASP A 300 17.89 9.15 44.55
N ALA A 301 16.74 9.59 45.05
CA ALA A 301 16.11 9.14 46.30
C ALA A 301 14.58 9.30 46.17
N PRO A 302 13.77 8.67 47.04
CA PRO A 302 12.33 8.89 47.05
C PRO A 302 12.01 10.37 47.18
N ILE A 303 11.16 10.88 46.29
CA ILE A 303 10.65 12.25 46.33
C ILE A 303 9.13 12.23 46.36
N LYS A 304 8.53 13.28 46.90
CA LYS A 304 7.08 13.48 46.90
C LYS A 304 6.76 14.86 46.32
N ILE A 305 5.91 14.88 45.29
CA ILE A 305 5.45 16.08 44.61
C ILE A 305 3.92 16.12 44.76
N GLY A 306 3.42 16.92 45.68
CA GLY A 306 2.01 16.89 46.06
C GLY A 306 1.60 15.50 46.55
N ASN A 307 0.68 14.85 45.84
CA ASN A 307 0.22 13.48 46.12
C ASN A 307 0.95 12.41 45.29
N TRP A 308 1.86 12.81 44.41
CA TRP A 308 2.60 11.90 43.54
C TRP A 308 3.98 11.56 44.10
N THR A 309 4.31 10.27 44.09
CA THR A 309 5.61 9.75 44.50
C THR A 309 6.15 8.90 43.34
N PRO A 310 7.03 9.45 42.47
CA PRO A 310 7.61 8.68 41.39
C PRO A 310 8.60 7.63 41.91
N ASP A 311 8.46 6.40 41.45
CA ASP A 311 9.42 5.33 41.70
C ASP A 311 10.26 5.04 40.45
N ASN A 312 11.54 4.73 40.65
CA ASN A 312 12.38 4.22 39.58
C ASN A 312 11.96 2.81 39.17
N TYR A 313 12.19 2.48 37.90
CA TYR A 313 12.01 1.11 37.42
C TYR A 313 12.86 0.14 38.25
N GLY A 314 12.22 -0.87 38.86
CA GLY A 314 12.87 -1.83 39.75
C GLY A 314 13.09 -1.36 41.19
N GLY A 315 12.59 -0.18 41.59
CA GLY A 315 12.54 0.28 42.99
C GLY A 315 13.90 0.63 43.63
N LYS A 316 14.98 0.72 42.85
CA LYS A 316 16.32 1.04 43.34
C LYS A 316 16.62 2.52 43.22
N TYR A 317 17.30 3.03 44.24
CA TYR A 317 17.80 4.40 44.30
C TYR A 317 19.34 4.38 44.34
N PHE A 318 19.97 5.23 43.53
CA PHE A 318 21.42 5.25 43.32
C PHE A 318 22.13 6.34 44.14
N GLY A 319 21.40 7.17 44.89
CA GLY A 319 21.98 8.27 45.66
C GLY A 319 22.55 9.34 44.75
N LYS A 320 23.74 9.86 45.05
CA LYS A 320 24.36 10.94 44.26
C LYS A 320 24.80 10.41 42.89
N VAL A 321 24.20 10.96 41.83
CA VAL A 321 24.51 10.64 40.43
C VAL A 321 24.65 11.91 39.60
N THR A 322 25.43 11.83 38.52
CA THR A 322 25.49 12.90 37.51
C THR A 322 24.24 12.89 36.63
N LEU A 323 23.89 14.02 36.01
CA LEU A 323 22.78 14.08 35.05
C LEU A 323 23.00 13.14 33.86
N ALA A 324 24.24 12.99 33.40
CA ALA A 324 24.60 12.00 32.37
C ALA A 324 24.20 10.58 32.78
N THR A 325 24.52 10.19 34.02
CA THR A 325 24.17 8.87 34.57
C THR A 325 22.66 8.73 34.74
N ALA A 326 22.00 9.78 35.22
CA ALA A 326 20.57 9.77 35.47
C ALA A 326 19.75 9.62 34.18
N LEU A 327 20.15 10.29 33.09
CA LEU A 327 19.54 10.13 31.77
C LEU A 327 19.80 8.72 31.20
N ALA A 328 21.06 8.26 31.24
CA ALA A 328 21.45 6.95 30.73
C ALA A 328 20.73 5.79 31.44
N LYS A 329 20.43 5.95 32.74
CA LYS A 329 19.64 4.98 33.53
C LYS A 329 18.15 5.26 33.55
N SER A 330 17.69 6.33 32.89
CA SER A 330 16.29 6.75 32.87
C SER A 330 15.68 6.87 34.27
N LEU A 331 16.36 7.56 35.20
CA LEU A 331 15.87 7.70 36.58
C LEU A 331 14.67 8.64 36.65
N ASN A 332 13.55 8.16 37.22
CA ASN A 332 12.29 8.90 37.34
C ASN A 332 12.39 10.01 38.39
N SER A 333 13.02 9.71 39.54
CA SER A 333 13.14 10.70 40.62
C SER A 333 13.93 11.93 40.17
N VAL A 334 15.03 11.72 39.44
CA VAL A 334 15.87 12.82 38.95
C VAL A 334 15.15 13.62 37.87
N ALA A 335 14.45 12.97 36.94
CA ALA A 335 13.66 13.67 35.93
C ALA A 335 12.58 14.57 36.58
N ALA A 336 11.88 14.06 37.60
CA ALA A 336 10.87 14.81 38.32
C ALA A 336 11.47 15.99 39.13
N GLN A 337 12.63 15.81 39.77
CA GLN A 337 13.37 16.91 40.40
C GLN A 337 13.74 18.00 39.39
N LEU A 338 14.23 17.63 38.21
CA LEU A 338 14.58 18.58 37.16
C LEU A 338 13.37 19.36 36.67
N THR A 339 12.22 18.71 36.45
CA THR A 339 10.98 19.40 36.06
C THR A 339 10.54 20.42 37.10
N MET A 340 10.62 20.08 38.40
CA MET A 340 10.32 21.04 39.48
C MET A 340 11.27 22.23 39.48
N GLU A 341 12.54 21.98 39.20
CA GLU A 341 13.59 22.98 39.27
C GLU A 341 13.52 24.00 38.13
N VAL A 342 13.30 23.53 36.90
CA VAL A 342 13.21 24.40 35.70
C VAL A 342 11.80 24.93 35.46
N GLY A 343 10.80 24.31 36.09
CA GLY A 343 9.39 24.57 35.88
C GLY A 343 8.80 23.79 34.69
N PRO A 344 7.56 23.28 34.81
CA PRO A 344 6.95 22.45 33.76
C PRO A 344 6.70 23.22 32.45
N ASN A 345 6.50 24.54 32.51
CA ASN A 345 6.35 25.37 31.31
C ASN A 345 7.60 25.34 30.43
N ALA A 346 8.80 25.43 31.03
CA ALA A 346 10.05 25.38 30.27
C ALA A 346 10.25 24.02 29.57
N VAL A 347 9.80 22.94 30.20
CA VAL A 347 9.81 21.59 29.59
C VAL A 347 8.84 21.50 28.42
N VAL A 348 7.62 22.03 28.57
CA VAL A 348 6.62 22.07 27.51
C VAL A 348 7.10 22.92 26.33
N GLU A 349 7.68 24.08 26.60
CA GLU A 349 8.27 24.94 25.57
C GLU A 349 9.42 24.23 24.84
N ALA A 350 10.30 23.53 25.56
CA ALA A 350 11.36 22.74 24.95
C ALA A 350 10.82 21.63 24.04
N ALA A 351 9.76 20.93 24.46
CA ALA A 351 9.11 19.90 23.64
C ALA A 351 8.49 20.49 22.35
N HIS A 352 7.81 21.64 22.45
CA HIS A 352 7.24 22.32 21.28
C HIS A 352 8.31 22.83 20.31
N ARG A 353 9.43 23.39 20.82
CA ARG A 353 10.57 23.80 19.96
C ARG A 353 11.19 22.62 19.20
N MET A 354 11.06 21.41 19.73
CA MET A 354 11.54 20.18 19.10
C MET A 354 10.48 19.49 18.22
N GLY A 355 9.38 20.18 17.90
CA GLY A 355 8.39 19.72 16.93
C GLY A 355 7.23 18.89 17.50
N ILE A 356 7.10 18.76 18.82
CA ILE A 356 5.91 18.15 19.41
C ILE A 356 4.72 19.09 19.22
N GLN A 357 3.73 18.66 18.44
CA GLN A 357 2.53 19.45 18.13
C GLN A 357 1.31 19.09 19.00
N SER A 358 1.38 18.02 19.79
CA SER A 358 0.29 17.64 20.69
C SER A 358 0.11 18.68 21.79
N ASP A 359 -1.13 18.88 22.24
CA ASP A 359 -1.40 19.69 23.42
C ASP A 359 -0.75 19.06 24.66
N LEU A 360 0.15 19.81 25.31
CA LEU A 360 0.85 19.38 26.52
C LEU A 360 0.37 20.20 27.71
N ILE A 361 0.02 19.50 28.79
CA ILE A 361 -0.34 20.14 30.05
C ILE A 361 0.94 20.32 30.87
N ALA A 362 1.28 21.57 31.19
CA ALA A 362 2.40 21.86 32.07
C ALA A 362 2.07 21.45 33.51
N ASN A 363 2.56 20.27 33.92
CA ASN A 363 2.42 19.78 35.28
C ASN A 363 3.68 19.03 35.76
N THR A 364 3.80 18.89 37.07
CA THR A 364 4.84 18.10 37.74
C THR A 364 4.30 16.83 38.38
N SER A 365 2.97 16.67 38.44
CA SER A 365 2.24 15.58 39.10
C SER A 365 0.85 15.43 38.53
#